data_AF-A0A3D5UZ16-F1
#
_entry.id   AF-A0A3D5UZ16-F1
#
_cell.length_a   1.000
_cell.length_b   1.000
_cell.length_c   1.000
_cell.angle_alpha   90.00
_cell.angle_beta   90.00
_cell.angle_gamma   90.00
#
_symmetry.space_group_name_H-M   'P 1'
#
loop_
_entity.id
_entity.type
_entity.pdbx_description
1 polymer ?
#
loop_
_entity_poly.entity_id
_entity_poly.type
_entity_poly.pdbx_seq_one_letter_code
_entity_poly.pdbx_strand_id
1 'polypeptide(L)'
;AKISIGSKKDVDKAVAAAKKAFDSYSQMSVDDRIALLTKITEVYQSRYGEIAEAITMEMGAPAKLAQMAQAAMGVAHLGTTI
;
A
#
# COMPACT_ATOMS: atom_id res chain seq x y z
N ALA A 1 -3.05 -19.60 2.87
CA ALA A 1 -2.05 -18.90 3.71
C ALA A 1 -2.47 -18.97 5.19
N LYS A 2 -1.54 -18.80 6.13
CA LYS A 2 -1.84 -18.65 7.58
C LYS A 2 -1.37 -17.27 8.01
N ILE A 3 -2.24 -16.50 8.64
CA ILE A 3 -1.95 -15.15 9.14
C ILE A 3 -2.20 -15.06 10.66
N SER A 4 -1.58 -14.07 11.30
CA SER A 4 -1.80 -13.78 12.73
C SER A 4 -3.05 -12.92 12.92
N ILE A 5 -3.86 -13.24 13.93
CA ILE A 5 -4.93 -12.36 14.39
C ILE A 5 -4.31 -11.34 15.36
N GLY A 6 -4.37 -10.05 14.99
CA GLY A 6 -3.80 -8.99 15.81
C GLY A 6 -4.50 -8.84 17.15
N SER A 7 -3.73 -8.57 18.20
CA SER A 7 -4.20 -8.27 19.56
C SER A 7 -4.20 -6.76 19.83
N LYS A 8 -4.78 -6.35 20.97
CA LYS A 8 -4.65 -4.96 21.46
C LYS A 8 -3.18 -4.52 21.55
N LYS A 9 -2.29 -5.42 21.99
CA LYS A 9 -0.86 -5.11 22.14
C LYS A 9 -0.20 -4.81 20.79
N ASP A 10 -0.61 -5.48 19.72
CA ASP A 10 -0.09 -5.24 18.37
C ASP A 10 -0.56 -3.88 17.85
N VAL A 11 -1.81 -3.51 18.13
CA VAL A 11 -2.36 -2.18 17.82
C VAL A 11 -1.59 -1.10 18.59
N ASP A 12 -1.41 -1.25 19.91
CA ASP A 12 -0.69 -0.28 20.74
C ASP A 12 0.75 -0.07 20.20
N LYS A 13 1.41 -1.15 19.78
CA LYS A 13 2.74 -1.10 19.17
C LYS A 13 2.73 -0.36 17.83
N ALA A 14 1.77 -0.63 16.96
CA ALA A 14 1.65 0.04 15.65
C ALA A 14 1.39 1.55 15.82
N VAL A 15 0.49 1.93 16.74
CA VAL A 15 0.15 3.33 17.02
C VAL A 15 1.35 4.08 17.61
N ALA A 16 2.07 3.48 18.57
CA ALA A 16 3.26 4.11 19.14
C ALA A 16 4.34 4.36 18.08
N ALA A 17 4.55 3.41 17.16
CA ALA A 17 5.49 3.57 16.05
C ALA A 17 5.04 4.68 15.07
N ALA A 18 3.75 4.71 14.71
CA ALA A 18 3.20 5.72 13.81
C ALA A 18 3.33 7.13 14.42
N LYS A 19 3.00 7.31 15.70
CA LYS A 19 3.17 8.59 16.41
C LYS A 19 4.61 9.06 16.40
N LYS A 20 5.56 8.17 16.70
CA LYS A 20 6.99 8.51 16.67
C LYS A 20 7.47 8.91 15.26
N ALA A 21 7.01 8.23 14.22
CA ALA A 21 7.38 8.55 12.84
C ALA A 21 6.76 9.87 12.35
N PHE A 22 5.61 10.26 12.92
CA PHE A 22 4.90 11.47 12.52
C PHE A 22 5.70 12.76 12.77
N ASP A 23 6.50 12.80 13.84
CA ASP A 23 7.31 13.97 14.18
C ASP A 23 8.26 14.38 13.03
N SER A 24 8.88 13.41 12.35
CA SER A 24 9.73 13.69 11.19
C SER A 24 8.96 13.71 9.88
N TYR A 25 7.99 12.81 9.68
CA TYR A 25 7.22 12.73 8.45
C TYR A 25 6.41 14.01 8.19
N SER A 26 5.83 14.60 9.24
CA SER A 26 5.02 15.83 9.15
C SER A 26 5.83 17.07 8.72
N GLN A 27 7.16 17.03 8.86
CA GLN A 27 8.06 18.13 8.48
C GLN A 27 8.66 17.94 7.08
N MET A 28 8.33 16.84 6.38
CA MET A 28 8.80 16.63 5.01
C MET A 28 8.25 17.72 4.08
N SER A 29 9.09 18.17 3.15
CA SER A 29 8.64 19.06 2.09
C SER A 29 7.59 18.36 1.20
N VAL A 30 6.87 19.14 0.39
CA VAL A 30 5.97 18.58 -0.61
C VAL A 30 6.76 17.74 -1.62
N ASP A 31 7.91 18.23 -2.08
CA ASP A 31 8.77 17.54 -3.04
C ASP A 31 9.29 16.20 -2.51
N ASP A 32 9.69 16.14 -1.23
CA ASP A 32 10.13 14.89 -0.60
C ASP A 32 8.98 13.87 -0.48
N ARG A 33 7.76 14.35 -0.20
CA ARG A 33 6.57 13.49 -0.14
C ARG A 33 6.18 12.98 -1.53
N ILE A 34 6.27 13.83 -2.56
CA ILE A 34 6.10 13.43 -3.96
C ILE A 34 7.12 12.37 -4.33
N ALA A 35 8.41 12.58 -4.04
CA ALA A 35 9.46 11.62 -4.34
C ALA A 35 9.21 10.26 -3.67
N LEU A 36 8.77 10.27 -2.40
CA LEU A 36 8.41 9.06 -1.68
C LEU A 36 7.22 8.33 -2.33
N LEU A 37 6.13 9.03 -2.64
CA LEU A 37 4.94 8.46 -3.25
C LEU A 37 5.19 7.96 -4.68
N THR A 38 6.00 8.68 -5.46
CA THR A 38 6.46 8.24 -6.78
C THR A 38 7.20 6.92 -6.68
N LYS A 39 8.13 6.79 -5.73
CA LYS A 39 8.87 5.54 -5.50
C LYS A 39 7.95 4.38 -5.07
N ILE A 40 6.92 4.65 -4.27
CA ILE A 40 5.89 3.64 -3.94
C ILE A 40 5.16 3.20 -5.21
N THR A 41 4.78 4.14 -6.08
CA THR A 41 4.09 3.85 -7.35
C THR A 41 4.96 3.02 -8.30
N GLU A 42 6.26 3.32 -8.38
CA GLU A 42 7.23 2.54 -9.17
C GLU A 42 7.33 1.09 -8.69
N VAL A 43 7.46 0.88 -7.37
CA VAL A 43 7.52 -0.46 -6.78
C VAL A 43 6.19 -1.20 -6.91
N TYR A 44 5.06 -0.50 -6.77
CA TYR A 44 3.74 -1.10 -6.98
C TYR A 44 3.60 -1.58 -8.42
N GLN A 45 3.98 -0.76 -9.41
CA GLN A 45 3.93 -1.11 -10.82
C GLN A 45 4.87 -2.28 -11.17
N SER A 46 6.08 -2.32 -10.59
CA SER A 46 7.00 -3.43 -10.84
C SER A 46 6.48 -4.77 -10.28
N ARG A 47 5.62 -4.72 -9.26
CA ARG A 47 4.97 -5.88 -8.63
C ARG A 47 3.50 -6.05 -9.02
N TYR A 48 3.03 -5.34 -10.04
CA TYR A 48 1.61 -5.28 -10.40
C TYR A 48 0.98 -6.65 -10.63
N GLY A 49 1.69 -7.54 -11.33
CA GLY A 49 1.25 -8.91 -11.58
C GLY A 49 1.06 -9.70 -10.28
N GLU A 50 2.01 -9.59 -9.34
CA GLU A 50 1.93 -10.26 -8.03
C GLU A 50 0.72 -9.76 -7.22
N ILE A 51 0.42 -8.46 -7.30
CA ILE A 51 -0.73 -7.87 -6.60
C ILE A 51 -2.04 -8.41 -7.18
N ALA A 52 -2.18 -8.44 -8.50
CA ALA A 52 -3.36 -9.00 -9.15
C ALA A 52 -3.54 -10.51 -8.86
N GLU A 53 -2.45 -11.26 -8.82
CA GLU A 53 -2.46 -12.67 -8.44
C GLU A 53 -2.89 -12.86 -6.98
N ALA A 54 -2.34 -12.07 -6.05
CA ALA A 54 -2.71 -12.11 -4.64
C ALA A 54 -4.20 -11.84 -4.43
N ILE A 55 -4.76 -10.83 -5.10
CA ILE A 55 -6.21 -10.52 -5.07
C ILE A 55 -7.03 -11.71 -5.56
N THR A 56 -6.62 -12.34 -6.66
CA THR A 56 -7.29 -13.54 -7.19
C THR A 56 -7.25 -14.68 -6.17
N MET A 57 -6.08 -14.93 -5.57
CA MET A 57 -5.88 -16.02 -4.60
C MET A 57 -6.62 -15.81 -3.28
N GLU A 58 -6.72 -14.58 -2.79
CA GLU A 58 -7.28 -14.32 -1.45
C GLU A 58 -8.81 -14.29 -1.43
N MET A 59 -9.46 -13.82 -2.50
CA MET A 59 -10.91 -13.60 -2.53
C MET A 59 -11.62 -14.13 -3.78
N GLY A 60 -10.89 -14.72 -4.74
CA GLY A 60 -11.48 -15.39 -5.89
C GLY A 60 -11.89 -14.47 -7.05
N ALA A 61 -11.38 -13.24 -7.12
CA ALA A 61 -11.64 -12.37 -8.28
C ALA A 61 -11.13 -13.03 -9.57
N PRO A 62 -11.89 -12.99 -10.67
CA PRO A 62 -11.39 -13.41 -11.97
C PRO A 62 -10.12 -12.61 -12.33
N ALA A 63 -9.09 -13.27 -12.86
CA ALA A 63 -7.78 -12.66 -13.13
C ALA A 63 -7.88 -11.35 -13.94
N LYS A 64 -8.79 -11.28 -14.92
CA LYS A 64 -9.02 -10.07 -15.71
C LYS A 64 -9.57 -8.91 -14.86
N LEU A 65 -10.46 -9.18 -13.91
CA LEU A 65 -10.99 -8.17 -12.99
C LEU A 65 -9.89 -7.70 -12.02
N ALA A 66 -9.14 -8.64 -11.46
CA ALA A 66 -8.03 -8.34 -10.57
C ALA A 66 -6.97 -7.47 -11.28
N GLN A 67 -6.65 -7.78 -12.53
CA GLN A 67 -5.68 -7.03 -13.33
C GLN A 67 -6.22 -5.70 -13.85
N MET A 68 -7.41 -5.64 -14.44
CA MET A 68 -7.85 -4.43 -15.15
C MET A 68 -8.54 -3.40 -14.25
N ALA A 69 -9.00 -3.81 -13.07
CA ALA A 69 -9.68 -2.93 -12.14
C ALA A 69 -8.98 -2.90 -10.78
N GLN A 70 -8.93 -4.01 -10.05
CA GLN A 70 -8.56 -3.95 -8.62
C GLN A 70 -7.09 -3.53 -8.41
N ALA A 71 -6.14 -4.17 -9.10
CA ALA A 71 -4.74 -3.77 -9.06
C ALA A 71 -4.52 -2.41 -9.74
N ALA A 72 -5.27 -2.11 -10.82
CA ALA A 72 -5.19 -0.86 -11.58
C ALA A 72 -5.52 0.35 -10.72
N MET A 73 -6.54 0.23 -9.86
CA MET A 73 -6.96 1.33 -8.99
C MET A 73 -5.87 1.77 -8.02
N GLY A 74 -5.00 0.86 -7.57
CA GLY A 74 -3.86 1.23 -6.73
C GLY A 74 -2.92 2.22 -7.42
N VAL A 75 -2.60 1.98 -8.69
CA VAL A 75 -1.77 2.91 -9.50
C VAL A 75 -2.52 4.21 -9.77
N ALA A 76 -3.81 4.13 -10.15
CA ALA A 76 -4.61 5.30 -10.47
C ALA A 76 -4.77 6.27 -9.27
N HIS A 77 -5.01 5.74 -8.07
CA HIS A 77 -5.15 6.54 -6.86
C HIS A 77 -3.83 7.19 -6.43
N LEU A 78 -2.71 6.47 -6.53
CA LEU A 78 -1.39 7.06 -6.27
C LEU A 78 -1.09 8.20 -7.27
N GLY A 79 -1.35 7.99 -8.56
CA GLY A 79 -1.18 9.01 -9.58
C GLY A 79 -2.12 10.22 -9.47
N THR A 80 -3.27 10.08 -8.79
CA THR A 80 -4.15 11.23 -8.48
C THR A 80 -3.65 12.02 -7.25
N THR A 81 -2.89 11.37 -6.36
CA THR A 81 -2.38 11.97 -5.12
C THR A 81 -1.12 12.78 -5.35
N ILE A 82 -0.28 12.36 -6.30
CA ILE A 82 0.97 13.01 -6.72
C ILE A 82 0.67 14.15 -7.68
#